data_AF-A0A0P1A954-F1
#
_entry.id   AF-A0A0P1A954-F1
#
_cell.length_a   1.000
_cell.length_b   1.000
_cell.length_c   1.000
_cell.angle_alpha   90.00
_cell.angle_beta   90.00
_cell.angle_gamma   90.00
#
_symmetry.space_group_name_H-M   'P 1'
#
loop_
_entity.id
_entity.type
_entity.pdbx_description
1 polymer ?
#
loop_
_entity_poly.entity_id
_entity_poly.type
_entity_poly.pdbx_seq_one_letter_code
_entity_poly.pdbx_strand_id
1 'polypeptide(L)'
;MELDPLDAYMASLELPCGSQLLHITQARSDYSAKRSLTPKSINVVVKNRRYRRLQQLVKDTSDDDSFFSDRMMQMRSPALFHFHLGQYLGLKRESTLFSNNEGQKLSSFLLETCQRHEMEIRRLKEQKTWTTFVAVDKKYEKRRLEKLYEERRQQLIEIMKHRFLSGMDSEYVNYAEIDANEELDDLDEMQRDAEDRYFAE
;
A
#
# COMPACT_ATOMS: atom_id res chain seq x y z
N MET A 1 29.28 18.09 50.13
CA MET A 1 28.72 16.92 49.43
C MET A 1 29.76 15.84 49.48
N GLU A 2 29.47 14.77 50.19
CA GLU A 2 30.32 13.58 50.29
C GLU A 2 30.30 12.91 48.92
N LEU A 3 31.46 12.73 48.28
CA LEU A 3 31.55 12.08 46.98
C LEU A 3 31.19 10.60 47.13
N ASP A 4 30.44 10.06 46.17
CA ASP A 4 30.06 8.64 46.13
C ASP A 4 31.34 7.77 46.20
N PRO A 5 31.43 6.78 47.11
CA PRO A 5 32.54 5.84 47.17
C PRO A 5 32.87 5.19 45.82
N LEU A 6 31.86 5.01 44.95
CA LEU A 6 32.08 4.50 43.60
C LEU A 6 32.81 5.50 42.70
N ASP A 7 32.45 6.79 42.78
CA ASP A 7 33.13 7.86 42.01
C ASP A 7 34.59 8.03 42.46
N ALA A 8 34.86 7.91 43.76
CA ALA A 8 36.22 7.95 44.29
C ALA A 8 37.07 6.77 43.78
N TYR A 9 36.48 5.57 43.69
CA TYR A 9 37.13 4.41 43.12
C TYR A 9 37.37 4.57 41.61
N MET A 10 36.37 5.03 40.86
CA MET A 10 36.49 5.25 39.41
C MET A 10 37.53 6.31 39.07
N ALA A 11 37.67 7.35 39.89
CA ALA A 11 38.71 8.37 39.74
C ALA A 11 40.13 7.87 40.08
N SER A 12 40.24 6.83 40.91
CA SER A 12 41.52 6.21 41.28
C SER A 12 42.07 5.23 40.24
N LEU A 13 41.24 4.82 39.29
CA LEU A 13 41.68 4.00 38.16
C LEU A 13 42.46 4.90 37.19
N GLU A 14 43.78 4.73 37.15
CA GLU A 14 44.63 5.37 36.14
C GLU A 14 44.20 4.91 34.74
N LEU A 15 43.40 5.72 34.05
CA LEU A 15 43.15 5.54 32.63
C LEU A 15 44.51 5.71 31.91
N PRO A 16 44.93 4.76 31.06
CA PRO A 16 46.16 4.88 30.31
C PRO A 16 46.19 6.22 29.58
N CYS A 17 47.25 6.99 29.80
CA CYS A 17 47.52 8.27 29.14
C CYS A 17 47.23 8.15 27.63
N GLY A 18 46.58 9.18 27.07
CA GLY A 18 45.78 9.15 25.84
C GLY A 18 46.42 8.66 24.53
N SER A 19 47.66 8.17 24.52
CA SER A 19 48.25 7.49 23.37
C SER A 19 47.59 6.14 23.06
N GLN A 20 47.15 5.39 24.07
CA GLN A 20 46.44 4.11 23.87
C GLN A 20 44.96 4.32 23.51
N LEU A 21 44.33 5.36 24.04
CA LEU A 21 42.94 5.68 23.74
C LEU A 21 42.79 6.19 22.30
N LEU A 22 43.74 6.99 21.81
CA LEU A 22 43.84 7.38 20.40
C LEU A 22 44.01 6.16 19.50
N HIS A 23 44.83 5.19 19.88
CA HIS A 23 45.01 3.94 19.15
C HIS A 23 43.73 3.09 19.14
N ILE A 24 42.95 3.06 20.23
CA ILE A 24 41.65 2.36 20.27
C ILE A 24 40.58 3.09 19.46
N THR A 25 40.54 4.43 19.47
CA THR A 25 39.61 5.21 18.66
C THR A 25 39.95 5.22 17.17
N GLN A 26 41.25 5.24 16.82
CA GLN A 26 41.73 5.09 15.44
C GLN A 26 41.56 3.66 14.95
N ALA A 27 41.78 2.67 15.81
CA ALA A 27 41.46 1.30 15.49
C ALA A 27 39.95 1.15 15.24
N ARG A 28 39.07 1.74 16.06
CA ARG A 28 37.61 1.79 15.82
C ARG A 28 37.22 2.43 14.48
N SER A 29 37.84 3.54 14.08
CA SER A 29 37.61 4.13 12.75
C SER A 29 38.14 3.25 11.62
N ASP A 30 39.28 2.59 11.83
CA ASP A 30 39.93 1.77 10.82
C ASP A 30 39.27 0.39 10.66
N TYR A 31 38.66 -0.17 11.71
CA TYR A 31 37.83 -1.38 11.64
C TYR A 31 36.53 -1.12 10.89
N SER A 32 35.98 0.09 11.01
CA SER A 32 34.80 0.52 10.24
C SER A 32 35.14 0.75 8.77
N ALA A 33 36.30 1.36 8.48
CA ALA A 33 36.74 1.69 7.12
C ALA A 33 37.19 0.48 6.28
N LYS A 34 37.53 -0.66 6.91
CA LYS A 34 38.02 -1.88 6.22
C LYS A 34 36.98 -2.98 6.06
N ARG A 35 35.70 -2.71 6.36
CA ARG A 35 34.63 -3.69 6.16
C ARG A 35 34.29 -3.77 4.68
N SER A 36 35.12 -4.46 3.90
CA SER A 36 34.75 -4.89 2.56
C SER A 36 33.49 -5.75 2.70
N LEU A 37 32.36 -5.18 2.31
CA LEU A 37 31.07 -5.85 2.41
C LEU A 37 31.14 -7.11 1.54
N THR A 38 30.88 -8.26 2.15
CA THR A 38 30.71 -9.50 1.37
C THR A 38 29.59 -9.28 0.35
N PRO A 39 29.58 -9.98 -0.80
CA PRO A 39 28.51 -9.84 -1.79
C PRO A 39 27.11 -10.05 -1.20
N LYS A 40 27.01 -10.90 -0.16
CA LYS A 40 25.78 -11.08 0.61
C LYS A 40 25.39 -9.84 1.42
N SER A 41 26.33 -9.18 2.10
CA SER A 41 26.00 -7.97 2.87
C SER A 41 25.72 -6.77 1.98
N ILE A 42 26.34 -6.66 0.78
CA ILE A 42 25.95 -5.65 -0.22
C ILE A 42 24.48 -5.84 -0.63
N ASN A 43 24.06 -7.08 -0.91
CA ASN A 43 22.68 -7.37 -1.26
C ASN A 43 21.69 -7.02 -0.14
N VAL A 44 22.08 -7.24 1.12
CA VAL A 44 21.28 -6.86 2.29
C VAL A 44 21.13 -5.35 2.38
N VAL A 45 22.22 -4.59 2.26
CA VAL A 45 22.17 -3.11 2.29
C VAL A 45 21.26 -2.57 1.18
N VAL A 46 21.41 -3.06 -0.06
CA VAL A 46 20.54 -2.67 -1.18
C VAL A 46 19.07 -2.97 -0.90
N LYS A 47 18.75 -4.17 -0.41
CA LYS A 47 17.36 -4.54 -0.08
C LYS A 47 16.81 -3.69 1.06
N ASN A 48 17.62 -3.36 2.06
CA ASN A 48 17.22 -2.51 3.17
C ASN A 48 16.93 -1.07 2.70
N ARG A 49 17.80 -0.49 1.86
CA ARG A 49 17.58 0.84 1.25
C ARG A 49 16.30 0.86 0.40
N ARG A 50 16.13 -0.13 -0.48
CA ARG A 50 14.89 -0.29 -1.26
C ARG A 50 13.67 -0.46 -0.37
N TYR A 51 13.76 -1.23 0.72
CA TYR A 51 12.67 -1.40 1.66
C TYR A 51 12.29 -0.08 2.35
N ARG A 52 13.28 0.73 2.71
CA ARG A 52 13.06 2.06 3.30
C ARG A 52 12.40 3.01 2.31
N ARG A 53 12.86 3.02 1.06
CA ARG A 53 12.17 3.76 -0.02
C ARG A 53 10.75 3.27 -0.24
N LEU A 54 10.52 1.97 -0.23
CA LEU A 54 9.20 1.37 -0.36
C LEU A 54 8.27 1.83 0.76
N GLN A 55 8.74 1.86 2.02
CA GLN A 55 7.96 2.36 3.15
C GLN A 55 7.55 3.82 2.99
N GLN A 56 8.44 4.68 2.45
CA GLN A 56 8.09 6.06 2.14
C GLN A 56 6.98 6.13 1.10
N LEU A 57 7.11 5.38 -0.01
CA LEU A 57 6.09 5.34 -1.07
C LEU A 57 4.72 4.83 -0.59
N VAL A 58 4.71 3.95 0.42
CA VAL A 58 3.47 3.45 1.04
C VAL A 58 2.87 4.45 2.03
N LYS A 59 3.68 5.34 2.63
CA LYS A 59 3.18 6.41 3.52
C LYS A 59 2.68 7.61 2.73
N ASP A 60 3.25 7.88 1.56
CA ASP A 60 2.91 8.98 0.66
C ASP A 60 1.64 8.67 -0.17
N THR A 61 0.53 8.33 0.49
CA THR A 61 -0.77 8.01 -0.16
C THR A 61 -1.67 9.23 -0.36
N SER A 62 -1.18 10.43 -0.05
CA SER A 62 -1.98 11.66 -0.06
C SER A 62 -2.43 12.09 -1.46
N ASP A 63 -1.71 11.66 -2.50
CA ASP A 63 -1.93 12.10 -3.87
C ASP A 63 -2.55 10.99 -4.73
N ASP A 64 -3.44 11.37 -5.65
CA ASP A 64 -4.03 10.46 -6.66
C ASP A 64 -2.98 9.81 -7.58
N ASP A 65 -1.81 10.45 -7.66
CA ASP A 65 -0.64 9.97 -8.41
C ASP A 65 0.39 9.23 -7.53
N SER A 66 -0.02 8.75 -6.35
CA SER A 66 0.81 7.88 -5.50
C SER A 66 1.27 6.62 -6.26
N PHE A 67 2.46 6.12 -5.91
CA PHE A 67 3.11 5.02 -6.63
C PHE A 67 2.29 3.72 -6.66
N PHE A 68 1.43 3.52 -5.67
CA PHE A 68 0.51 2.38 -5.55
C PHE A 68 -0.96 2.73 -5.84
N SER A 69 -1.23 3.87 -6.50
CA SER A 69 -2.57 4.19 -6.98
C SER A 69 -2.98 3.26 -8.13
N ASP A 70 -4.28 3.04 -8.30
CA ASP A 70 -4.80 2.13 -9.33
C ASP A 70 -4.35 2.56 -10.73
N ARG A 71 -4.31 3.87 -10.98
CA ARG A 71 -3.80 4.47 -12.23
C ARG A 71 -2.33 4.13 -12.46
N MET A 72 -1.48 4.34 -11.46
CA MET A 72 -0.04 4.08 -11.57
C MET A 72 0.27 2.59 -11.70
N MET A 73 -0.43 1.74 -10.93
CA MET A 73 -0.29 0.29 -11.04
C MET A 73 -0.71 -0.23 -12.42
N GLN A 74 -1.79 0.33 -12.97
CA GLN A 74 -2.26 0.01 -14.31
C GLN A 74 -1.26 0.44 -15.39
N MET A 75 -0.70 1.65 -15.30
CA MET A 75 0.28 2.14 -16.27
C MET A 75 1.55 1.29 -16.28
N ARG A 76 2.05 0.92 -15.10
CA ARG A 76 3.29 0.14 -14.96
C ARG A 76 3.13 -1.33 -15.32
N SER A 77 1.95 -1.91 -15.07
CA SER A 77 1.68 -3.32 -15.34
C SER A 77 0.24 -3.56 -15.80
N PRO A 78 -0.11 -3.19 -17.05
CA PRO A 78 -1.49 -3.26 -17.52
C PRO A 78 -2.10 -4.67 -17.44
N ALA A 79 -1.32 -5.70 -17.77
CA ALA A 79 -1.75 -7.09 -17.73
C ALA A 79 -2.00 -7.58 -16.30
N LEU A 80 -1.10 -7.25 -15.36
CA LEU A 80 -1.23 -7.63 -13.96
C LEU A 80 -2.42 -6.92 -13.31
N PHE A 81 -2.62 -5.64 -13.63
CA PHE A 81 -3.79 -4.87 -13.20
C PHE A 81 -5.08 -5.47 -13.74
N HIS A 82 -5.15 -5.78 -15.04
CA HIS A 82 -6.34 -6.37 -15.63
C HIS A 82 -6.69 -7.72 -14.99
N PHE A 83 -5.69 -8.59 -14.78
CA PHE A 83 -5.89 -9.90 -14.15
C PHE A 83 -6.43 -9.78 -12.71
N HIS A 84 -5.92 -8.84 -11.92
CA HIS A 84 -6.36 -8.66 -10.53
C HIS A 84 -7.65 -7.85 -10.39
N LEU A 85 -7.81 -6.77 -11.16
CA LEU A 85 -8.85 -5.74 -10.96
C LEU A 85 -9.81 -5.56 -12.15
N GLY A 86 -9.43 -5.94 -13.37
CA GLY A 86 -10.19 -5.67 -14.59
C GLY A 86 -11.59 -6.29 -14.62
N GLN A 87 -11.74 -7.49 -14.07
CA GLN A 87 -13.02 -8.21 -14.01
C GLN A 87 -14.10 -7.53 -13.14
N TYR A 88 -13.70 -6.61 -12.26
CA TYR A 88 -14.61 -5.92 -11.33
C TYR A 88 -15.17 -4.60 -11.89
N LEU A 89 -14.73 -4.15 -13.07
CA LEU A 89 -15.11 -2.86 -13.66
C LEU A 89 -16.35 -2.91 -14.60
N GLY A 90 -16.87 -4.10 -14.94
CA GLY A 90 -17.78 -4.32 -16.08
C GLY A 90 -19.28 -3.99 -15.90
N LEU A 91 -19.82 -3.81 -14.69
CA LEU A 91 -21.27 -3.83 -14.41
C LEU A 91 -22.12 -2.60 -14.86
N LYS A 92 -21.60 -1.67 -15.67
CA LYS A 92 -22.19 -0.31 -15.80
C LYS A 92 -23.01 0.01 -17.08
N ARG A 93 -23.25 -0.93 -18.03
CA ARG A 93 -23.62 -0.57 -19.44
C ARG A 93 -25.04 -0.88 -19.98
N GLU A 94 -25.98 -1.52 -19.28
CA GLU A 94 -27.10 -2.23 -19.98
C GLU A 94 -28.47 -1.51 -20.19
N SER A 95 -28.66 -0.21 -19.95
CA SER A 95 -30.02 0.31 -19.63
C SER A 95 -30.85 1.06 -20.71
N THR A 96 -30.78 0.82 -22.03
CA THR A 96 -31.51 1.68 -22.99
C THR A 96 -32.10 0.98 -24.24
N LEU A 97 -33.25 0.32 -24.17
CA LEU A 97 -34.10 0.02 -25.36
C LEU A 97 -35.60 -0.09 -24.97
N PHE A 98 -36.47 0.29 -25.90
CA PHE A 98 -37.94 0.09 -26.01
C PHE A 98 -38.89 1.22 -25.53
N SER A 99 -39.60 1.88 -26.45
CA SER A 99 -41.01 1.53 -26.82
C SER A 99 -41.66 2.57 -27.74
N ASN A 100 -42.28 2.11 -28.84
CA ASN A 100 -43.30 2.81 -29.62
C ASN A 100 -44.71 2.38 -29.13
N ASN A 101 -45.74 3.23 -29.27
CA ASN A 101 -46.94 2.93 -30.08
C ASN A 101 -48.09 3.94 -29.92
N GLU A 102 -48.68 4.26 -31.06
CA GLU A 102 -49.81 5.14 -31.34
C GLU A 102 -51.12 4.34 -31.50
N GLY A 103 -52.29 4.93 -31.15
CA GLY A 103 -53.57 4.55 -31.78
C GLY A 103 -54.72 3.96 -30.93
N GLN A 104 -55.09 4.53 -29.78
CA GLN A 104 -56.29 4.09 -29.02
C GLN A 104 -57.44 5.13 -29.02
N LYS A 105 -58.69 4.64 -29.16
CA LYS A 105 -59.95 5.44 -29.15
C LYS A 105 -60.20 6.10 -27.79
N LEU A 106 -60.72 7.33 -27.75
CA LEU A 106 -60.81 8.16 -26.52
C LEU A 106 -61.56 7.53 -25.33
N SER A 107 -62.67 6.82 -25.53
CA SER A 107 -63.41 6.18 -24.42
C SER A 107 -62.67 4.96 -23.85
N SER A 108 -62.05 4.17 -24.73
CA SER A 108 -61.09 3.13 -24.35
C SER A 108 -59.93 3.78 -23.62
N PHE A 109 -59.36 4.86 -24.16
CA PHE A 109 -58.27 5.60 -23.54
C PHE A 109 -58.65 6.11 -22.15
N LEU A 110 -59.86 6.63 -21.92
CA LEU A 110 -60.30 7.13 -20.61
C LEU A 110 -60.51 6.00 -19.59
N LEU A 111 -61.22 4.92 -19.97
CA LEU A 111 -61.43 3.77 -19.09
C LEU A 111 -60.10 3.06 -18.80
N GLU A 112 -59.26 2.92 -19.82
CA GLU A 112 -57.91 2.40 -19.73
C GLU A 112 -57.01 3.34 -18.93
N THR A 113 -57.19 4.68 -18.97
CA THR A 113 -56.45 5.60 -18.08
C THR A 113 -56.88 5.49 -16.64
N CYS A 114 -58.16 5.26 -16.32
CA CYS A 114 -58.61 5.03 -14.95
C CYS A 114 -58.09 3.70 -14.41
N GLN A 115 -58.27 2.61 -15.17
CA GLN A 115 -57.72 1.30 -14.82
C GLN A 115 -56.19 1.33 -14.74
N ARG A 116 -55.52 2.00 -15.68
CA ARG A 116 -54.07 2.22 -15.66
C ARG A 116 -53.66 3.07 -14.47
N HIS A 117 -54.45 4.04 -14.03
CA HIS A 117 -54.15 4.85 -12.84
C HIS A 117 -54.23 4.03 -11.55
N GLU A 118 -55.28 3.23 -11.37
CA GLU A 118 -55.40 2.33 -10.21
C GLU A 118 -54.29 1.27 -10.21
N MET A 119 -54.02 0.70 -11.39
CA MET A 119 -52.91 -0.23 -11.60
C MET A 119 -51.56 0.44 -11.37
N GLU A 120 -51.38 1.71 -11.74
CA GLU A 120 -50.15 2.46 -11.51
C GLU A 120 -49.99 2.81 -10.02
N ILE A 121 -51.07 3.10 -9.29
CA ILE A 121 -51.03 3.24 -7.82
C ILE A 121 -50.61 1.93 -7.17
N ARG A 122 -51.21 0.80 -7.58
CA ARG A 122 -50.85 -0.54 -7.07
C ARG A 122 -49.41 -0.88 -7.44
N ARG A 123 -49.05 -0.71 -8.71
CA ARG A 123 -47.69 -0.88 -9.24
C ARG A 123 -46.70 0.04 -8.55
N LEU A 124 -47.02 1.28 -8.17
CA LEU A 124 -46.11 2.17 -7.44
C LEU A 124 -45.87 1.68 -6.02
N LYS A 125 -46.91 1.16 -5.35
CA LYS A 125 -46.77 0.53 -4.03
C LYS A 125 -45.92 -0.73 -4.12
N GLU A 126 -46.24 -1.61 -5.07
CA GLU A 126 -45.49 -2.83 -5.36
C GLU A 126 -44.07 -2.51 -5.81
N GLN A 127 -43.88 -1.57 -6.72
CA GLN A 127 -42.58 -1.10 -7.19
C GLN A 127 -41.80 -0.52 -6.02
N LYS A 128 -42.36 0.28 -5.11
CA LYS A 128 -41.63 0.70 -3.90
C LYS A 128 -41.20 -0.49 -3.04
N THR A 129 -42.06 -1.48 -2.82
CA THR A 129 -41.68 -2.68 -2.04
C THR A 129 -40.64 -3.54 -2.76
N TRP A 130 -40.81 -3.82 -4.06
CA TRP A 130 -39.92 -4.64 -4.88
C TRP A 130 -38.62 -3.92 -5.24
N THR A 131 -38.65 -2.61 -5.50
CA THR A 131 -37.44 -1.79 -5.70
C THR A 131 -36.66 -1.64 -4.42
N THR A 132 -37.31 -1.54 -3.25
CA THR A 132 -36.60 -1.54 -1.97
C THR A 132 -35.94 -2.90 -1.75
N PHE A 133 -36.64 -4.02 -1.98
CA PHE A 133 -36.07 -5.37 -1.88
C PHE A 133 -34.90 -5.58 -2.86
N VAL A 134 -35.08 -5.27 -4.15
CA VAL A 134 -34.06 -5.38 -5.20
C VAL A 134 -32.92 -4.37 -4.98
N ALA A 135 -33.18 -3.17 -4.44
CA ALA A 135 -32.14 -2.19 -4.13
C ALA A 135 -31.31 -2.61 -2.91
N VAL A 136 -31.92 -3.26 -1.91
CA VAL A 136 -31.20 -3.87 -0.79
C VAL A 136 -30.31 -4.99 -1.30
N ASP A 137 -30.83 -5.85 -2.18
CA ASP A 137 -30.08 -6.94 -2.80
C ASP A 137 -28.93 -6.42 -3.69
N LYS A 138 -29.20 -5.41 -4.54
CA LYS A 138 -28.17 -4.72 -5.33
C LYS A 138 -27.13 -3.98 -4.48
N LYS A 139 -27.53 -3.37 -3.36
CA LYS A 139 -26.61 -2.69 -2.44
C LYS A 139 -25.73 -3.71 -1.71
N TYR A 140 -26.29 -4.85 -1.33
CA TYR A 140 -25.56 -5.96 -0.74
C TYR A 140 -24.53 -6.52 -1.73
N GLU A 141 -24.95 -6.82 -2.96
CA GLU A 141 -24.05 -7.31 -4.01
C GLU A 141 -22.98 -6.27 -4.38
N LYS A 142 -23.32 -4.99 -4.42
CA LYS A 142 -22.32 -3.92 -4.61
C LYS A 142 -21.28 -3.92 -3.49
N ARG A 143 -21.71 -4.01 -2.22
CA ARG A 143 -20.81 -4.04 -1.06
C ARG A 143 -19.92 -5.29 -1.08
N ARG A 144 -20.49 -6.44 -1.47
CA ARG A 144 -19.76 -7.69 -1.64
C ARG A 144 -18.68 -7.54 -2.71
N LEU A 145 -19.03 -6.96 -3.86
CA LEU A 145 -18.11 -6.74 -4.97
C LEU A 145 -17.01 -5.73 -4.60
N GLU A 146 -17.34 -4.67 -3.88
CA GLU A 146 -16.39 -3.67 -3.38
C GLU A 146 -15.40 -4.27 -2.39
N LYS A 147 -15.87 -5.12 -1.47
CA LYS A 147 -14.98 -5.86 -0.57
C LYS A 147 -14.02 -6.76 -1.35
N LEU A 148 -14.54 -7.48 -2.34
CA LEU A 148 -13.73 -8.38 -3.16
C LEU A 148 -12.72 -7.62 -4.03
N TYR A 149 -13.12 -6.44 -4.55
CA TYR A 149 -12.23 -5.52 -5.24
C TYR A 149 -11.07 -5.11 -4.35
N GLU A 150 -11.35 -4.69 -3.12
CA GLU A 150 -10.31 -4.26 -2.18
C GLU A 150 -9.35 -5.41 -1.81
N GLU A 151 -9.88 -6.62 -1.60
CA GLU A 151 -9.04 -7.81 -1.37
C GLU A 151 -8.11 -8.10 -2.55
N ARG A 152 -8.62 -8.01 -3.79
CA ARG A 152 -7.80 -8.19 -5.01
C ARG A 152 -6.82 -7.04 -5.22
N ARG A 153 -7.19 -5.83 -4.84
CA ARG A 153 -6.33 -4.65 -4.89
C ARG A 153 -5.16 -4.78 -3.93
N GLN A 154 -5.40 -5.25 -2.72
CA GLN A 154 -4.35 -5.55 -1.75
C GLN A 154 -3.37 -6.61 -2.27
N GLN A 155 -3.87 -7.68 -2.88
CA GLN A 155 -3.02 -8.70 -3.51
C GLN A 155 -2.13 -8.11 -4.62
N LEU A 156 -2.69 -7.26 -5.47
CA LEU A 156 -1.93 -6.56 -6.51
C LEU A 156 -0.84 -5.69 -5.89
N ILE A 157 -1.16 -4.92 -4.85
CA ILE A 157 -0.19 -4.08 -4.14
C ILE A 157 0.96 -4.92 -3.58
N GLU A 158 0.68 -6.06 -2.94
CA GLU A 158 1.73 -6.94 -2.40
C GLU A 158 2.66 -7.49 -3.51
N ILE A 159 2.10 -7.89 -4.64
CA ILE A 159 2.91 -8.29 -5.80
C ILE A 159 3.78 -7.12 -6.27
N MET A 160 3.21 -5.93 -6.37
CA MET A 160 3.93 -4.72 -6.79
C MET A 160 5.04 -4.33 -5.81
N LYS A 161 4.83 -4.47 -4.50
CA LYS A 161 5.86 -4.29 -3.47
C LYS A 161 7.02 -5.28 -3.67
N HIS A 162 6.69 -6.56 -3.89
CA HIS A 162 7.72 -7.57 -4.14
C HIS A 162 8.51 -7.28 -5.42
N ARG A 163 7.83 -6.86 -6.49
CA ARG A 163 8.48 -6.46 -7.74
C ARG A 163 9.42 -5.28 -7.55
N PHE A 164 8.98 -4.30 -6.75
CA PHE A 164 9.79 -3.14 -6.42
C PHE A 164 11.09 -3.54 -5.70
N LEU A 165 11.00 -4.35 -4.65
CA LEU A 165 12.18 -4.81 -3.89
C LEU A 165 13.14 -5.63 -4.78
N SER A 166 12.58 -6.42 -5.70
CA SER A 166 13.35 -7.22 -6.65
C SER A 166 14.03 -6.38 -7.76
N GLY A 167 13.66 -5.10 -7.91
CA GLY A 167 14.24 -4.22 -8.93
C GLY A 167 13.63 -4.41 -10.32
N MET A 168 12.44 -4.99 -10.43
CA MET A 168 11.83 -5.34 -11.72
C MET A 168 11.16 -4.17 -12.45
N ASP A 169 11.08 -2.99 -11.81
CA ASP A 169 10.38 -1.82 -12.36
C ASP A 169 11.35 -0.69 -12.73
N SER A 170 12.50 -1.04 -13.31
CA SER A 170 13.59 -0.11 -13.62
C SER A 170 13.22 0.95 -14.67
N GLU A 171 12.19 0.70 -15.48
CA GLU A 171 11.64 1.64 -16.44
C GLU A 171 10.96 2.84 -15.76
N TYR A 172 10.45 2.65 -14.54
CA TYR A 172 9.68 3.65 -13.81
C TYR A 172 10.40 4.12 -12.53
N VAL A 173 11.39 3.36 -12.06
CA VAL A 173 12.11 3.62 -10.82
C VAL A 173 13.61 3.62 -11.09
N ASN A 174 14.27 4.71 -10.72
CA ASN A 174 15.73 4.80 -10.75
C ASN A 174 16.35 4.07 -9.56
N TYR A 175 16.51 2.74 -9.68
CA TYR A 175 17.12 1.94 -8.62
C TYR A 175 18.58 2.29 -8.34
N ALA A 176 19.33 2.79 -9.32
CA ALA A 176 20.73 3.16 -9.11
C ALA A 176 20.86 4.30 -8.07
N GLU A 177 19.94 5.26 -8.11
CA GLU A 177 19.88 6.36 -7.15
C GLU A 177 19.44 5.86 -5.77
N ILE A 178 18.44 4.99 -5.70
CA ILE A 178 17.97 4.41 -4.43
C ILE A 178 19.05 3.54 -3.77
N ASP A 179 19.71 2.69 -4.56
CA ASP A 179 20.70 1.73 -4.09
C ASP A 179 21.98 2.42 -3.61
N ALA A 180 22.30 3.60 -4.15
CA ALA A 180 23.45 4.41 -3.74
C ALA A 180 23.14 5.39 -2.60
N ASN A 181 21.86 5.61 -2.26
CA ASN A 181 21.47 6.59 -1.25
C ASN A 181 21.69 6.04 0.18
N GLU A 182 22.70 6.56 0.86
CA GLU A 182 23.04 6.21 2.24
C GLU A 182 22.04 6.76 3.27
N GLU A 183 21.29 7.82 2.95
CA GLU A 183 20.27 8.38 3.86
C GLU A 183 19.11 7.41 4.09
N LEU A 184 18.94 6.42 3.21
CA LEU A 184 17.95 5.36 3.37
C LEU A 184 18.41 4.25 4.33
N ASP A 185 19.68 4.25 4.76
CA ASP A 185 20.17 3.28 5.75
C ASP A 185 19.56 3.58 7.13
N ASP A 186 18.89 2.59 7.72
CA ASP A 186 18.40 2.68 9.10
C ASP A 186 19.54 2.41 10.09
N LEU A 187 20.35 3.43 10.37
CA LEU A 187 21.47 3.30 11.32
C LEU A 187 20.98 2.91 12.72
N ASP A 188 19.82 3.41 13.14
CA ASP A 188 19.24 3.11 14.46
C ASP A 188 18.84 1.63 14.54
N GLU A 189 18.18 1.11 13.51
CA GLU A 189 17.81 -0.31 13.45
C GLU A 189 19.05 -1.20 13.31
N MET A 190 20.05 -0.79 12.53
CA MET A 190 21.33 -1.51 12.46
C MET A 190 22.06 -1.54 13.81
N GLN A 191 21.98 -0.47 14.60
CA GLN A 191 22.55 -0.43 15.94
C GLN A 191 21.79 -1.38 16.87
N ARG A 192 20.46 -1.34 16.87
CA ARG A 192 19.63 -2.29 17.65
C ARG A 192 19.93 -3.74 17.27
N ASP A 193 19.99 -4.06 15.99
CA ASP A 193 20.35 -5.40 15.51
C ASP A 193 21.78 -5.82 15.92
N ALA A 194 22.69 -4.86 16.09
CA ALA A 194 24.05 -5.13 16.56
C ALA A 194 24.08 -5.38 18.08
N GLU A 195 23.32 -4.60 18.85
CA GLU A 195 23.12 -4.79 20.28
C GLU A 195 22.44 -6.13 20.57
N ASP A 196 21.34 -6.45 19.89
CA ASP A 196 20.61 -7.72 20.06
C ASP A 196 21.50 -8.94 19.75
N ARG A 197 22.34 -8.85 18.71
CA ARG A 197 23.34 -9.88 18.41
C ARG A 197 24.39 -10.04 19.50
N TYR A 198 24.82 -8.93 20.11
CA TYR A 198 25.78 -8.96 21.21
C TYR A 198 25.20 -9.61 22.48
N PHE A 199 23.92 -9.41 22.76
CA PHE A 199 23.25 -10.05 23.92
C PHE A 199 22.85 -11.52 23.69
N ALA A 200 22.81 -11.97 22.43
CA ALA A 200 22.44 -13.34 22.08
C ALA A 200 23.63 -14.32 22.02
N GLU A 201 24.87 -13.84 22.12
CA GLU A 201 26.11 -14.62 22.18
C GLU A 201 26.62 -14.75 23.62
#